data_AF-A0A4D4K9C7-F1
#
_entry.id   AF-A0A4D4K9C7-F1
#
_cell.length_a   1.000
_cell.length_b   1.000
_cell.length_c   1.000
_cell.angle_alpha   90.00
_cell.angle_beta   90.00
_cell.angle_gamma   90.00
#
_symmetry.space_group_name_H-M   'P 1'
#
loop_
_entity.id
_entity.type
_entity.pdbx_description
1 polymer ?
#
loop_
_entity_poly.entity_id
_entity_poly.type
_entity_poly.pdbx_seq_one_letter_code
_entity_poly.pdbx_strand_id
1 'polypeptide(L)'
;MAADSGADGVKTTAFRNRNGQRVLEILNTGEDTVRADYALRGAGTSAGGGEARGAVYRTDDTHAFSRVGAARVRDGRLAVELPGRSLTTVVLR
;
A
#
# COMPACT_ATOMS: atom_id res chain seq x y z
N MET A 1 -2.67 -7.21 11.62
CA MET A 1 -2.92 -7.32 10.17
C MET A 1 -1.57 -7.59 9.54
N ALA A 2 -1.36 -8.75 8.91
CA ALA A 2 -0.10 -9.07 8.23
C ALA A 2 -0.34 -8.98 6.72
N ALA A 3 0.53 -8.28 6.01
CA ALA A 3 0.53 -8.16 4.55
C ALA A 3 1.83 -8.78 4.05
N ASP A 4 1.72 -9.81 3.21
CA ASP A 4 2.86 -10.45 2.56
C ASP A 4 2.74 -10.22 1.05
N SER A 5 3.84 -9.81 0.43
CA SER A 5 3.89 -9.48 -1.00
C SER A 5 4.29 -10.67 -1.88
N GLY A 6 4.84 -11.75 -1.31
CA GLY A 6 5.27 -12.95 -2.05
C GLY A 6 6.42 -12.73 -3.04
N ALA A 7 6.93 -11.51 -3.21
CA ALA A 7 8.01 -11.14 -4.11
C ALA A 7 9.32 -10.94 -3.34
N ASP A 8 10.40 -11.59 -3.79
CA ASP A 8 11.74 -11.39 -3.25
C ASP A 8 12.12 -9.90 -3.31
N GLY A 9 12.71 -9.39 -2.23
CA GLY A 9 13.12 -8.00 -2.11
C GLY A 9 11.99 -7.01 -1.77
N VAL A 10 10.75 -7.46 -1.54
CA VAL A 10 9.68 -6.58 -1.03
C VAL A 10 9.45 -6.81 0.46
N LYS A 11 9.52 -5.75 1.25
CA LYS A 11 9.22 -5.75 2.69
C LYS A 11 7.99 -4.88 2.94
N THR A 12 7.05 -5.37 3.74
CA THR A 12 5.80 -4.65 4.01
C THR A 12 5.53 -4.57 5.51
N THR A 13 5.07 -3.42 5.98
CA THR A 13 4.43 -3.27 7.29
C THR A 13 3.10 -2.55 7.13
N ALA A 14 2.17 -2.78 8.06
CA ALA A 14 0.84 -2.20 8.02
C ALA A 14 0.32 -1.89 9.42
N PHE A 15 -0.35 -0.76 9.57
CA PHE A 15 -0.98 -0.36 10.82
C PHE A 15 -2.31 0.35 10.60
N ARG A 16 -3.15 0.33 11.63
CA ARG A 16 -4.42 1.06 11.69
C ARG A 16 -4.29 2.16 12.74
N ASN A 17 -4.47 3.40 12.32
CA ASN A 17 -4.53 4.55 13.20
C ASN A 17 -5.82 4.53 14.04
N ARG A 18 -5.80 5.19 15.21
CA ARG A 18 -6.97 5.32 16.10
C ARG A 18 -8.18 5.96 15.39
N ASN A 19 -7.94 6.86 14.44
CA ASN A 19 -8.97 7.50 13.63
C ASN A 19 -9.54 6.61 12.51
N GLY A 20 -9.16 5.32 12.47
CA GLY A 20 -9.65 4.36 11.49
C GLY A 20 -8.86 4.31 10.18
N GLN A 21 -7.95 5.26 9.93
CA GLN A 21 -7.08 5.22 8.75
C GLN A 21 -6.17 4.00 8.77
N ARG A 22 -5.88 3.47 7.60
CA ARG A 22 -4.97 2.33 7.43
C ARG A 22 -3.76 2.80 6.65
N VAL A 23 -2.57 2.43 7.10
CA VAL A 23 -1.32 2.78 6.46
C VAL A 23 -0.56 1.50 6.14
N LEU A 24 -0.06 1.43 4.91
CA LEU A 24 0.88 0.41 4.46
C LEU A 24 2.18 1.11 4.11
N GLU A 25 3.29 0.59 4.58
CA GLU A 25 4.63 1.00 4.18
C GLU A 25 5.29 -0.19 3.50
N ILE A 26 5.77 0.05 2.28
CA ILE A 26 6.23 -0.99 1.37
C ILE A 26 7.60 -0.57 0.84
N LEU A 27 8.62 -1.33 1.19
CA LEU A 27 9.98 -1.13 0.70
C LEU A 27 10.28 -2.18 -0.37
N ASN A 28 10.54 -1.72 -1.60
CA ASN A 28 11.13 -2.55 -2.65
C ASN A 28 12.66 -2.32 -2.64
N THR A 29 13.42 -3.32 -2.18
CA THR A 29 14.89 -3.29 -2.19
C THR A 29 15.48 -3.81 -3.50
N GLY A 30 14.65 -4.39 -4.38
CA GLY A 30 15.07 -4.82 -5.71
C GLY A 30 15.34 -3.63 -6.64
N GLU A 31 15.94 -3.90 -7.79
CA GLU A 31 16.23 -2.88 -8.81
C GLU A 31 15.05 -2.65 -9.75
N ASP A 32 14.20 -3.67 -9.91
CA ASP A 32 13.08 -3.65 -10.83
C ASP A 32 11.79 -3.15 -10.20
N THR A 33 10.90 -2.64 -11.06
CA THR A 33 9.53 -2.31 -10.65
C THR A 33 8.73 -3.58 -10.39
N VAL A 34 8.06 -3.63 -9.24
CA VAL A 34 7.17 -4.72 -8.86
C VAL A 34 5.74 -4.21 -8.80
N ARG A 35 4.80 -4.98 -9.39
CA ARG A 35 3.38 -4.78 -9.15
C ARG A 35 2.94 -5.69 -8.01
N ALA A 36 2.47 -5.10 -6.91
CA ALA A 36 2.05 -5.83 -5.73
C ALA A 36 0.54 -5.72 -5.52
N ASP A 37 -0.08 -6.85 -5.12
CA ASP A 37 -1.52 -6.98 -4.89
C ASP A 37 -1.80 -7.42 -3.45
N TYR A 38 -2.22 -6.50 -2.60
CA TYR A 38 -2.47 -6.74 -1.18
C TYR A 38 -3.94 -7.03 -0.89
N ALA A 39 -4.22 -8.15 -0.24
CA ALA A 39 -5.55 -8.45 0.30
C ALA A 39 -5.76 -7.73 1.64
N LEU A 40 -6.74 -6.83 1.70
CA LEU A 40 -7.05 -6.06 2.90
C LEU A 40 -8.17 -6.73 3.70
N ARG A 41 -7.84 -7.79 4.44
CA ARG A 41 -8.80 -8.48 5.34
C ARG A 41 -9.08 -7.64 6.59
N GLY A 42 -10.35 -7.55 7.01
CA GLY A 42 -10.75 -6.78 8.20
C GLY A 42 -11.00 -5.29 7.97
N ALA A 43 -11.24 -4.88 6.72
CA ALA A 43 -12.05 -3.71 6.46
C ALA A 43 -13.44 -4.01 7.05
N GLY A 44 -13.74 -3.51 8.25
CA GLY A 44 -15.06 -3.63 8.86
C GLY A 44 -16.09 -2.92 7.98
N THR A 45 -16.50 -3.57 6.91
CA THR A 45 -17.70 -3.26 6.17
C THR A 45 -18.74 -4.17 6.79
N SER A 46 -19.54 -3.62 7.70
CA SER A 46 -20.90 -4.11 7.87
C SER A 46 -21.49 -4.25 6.46
N ALA A 47 -21.74 -5.49 6.03
CA ALA A 47 -22.45 -5.87 4.80
C ALA A 47 -22.21 -4.96 3.55
N GLY A 48 -21.22 -5.30 2.73
CA GLY A 48 -21.05 -4.74 1.38
C GLY A 48 -19.60 -4.34 1.09
N GLY A 49 -19.02 -4.92 0.04
CA GLY A 49 -17.62 -4.69 -0.38
C GLY A 49 -17.34 -3.22 -0.70
N GLY A 50 -16.98 -2.45 0.32
CA GLY A 50 -16.77 -1.01 0.21
C GLY A 50 -15.50 -0.66 -0.55
N GLU A 51 -15.63 0.23 -1.53
CA GLU A 51 -14.50 0.87 -2.22
C GLU A 51 -13.79 1.80 -1.24
N ALA A 52 -12.55 1.47 -0.84
CA ALA A 52 -11.73 2.37 -0.02
C ALA A 52 -10.78 3.18 -0.90
N ARG A 53 -10.57 4.45 -0.54
CA ARG A 53 -9.74 5.39 -1.30
C ARG A 53 -8.65 5.98 -0.44
N GLY A 54 -7.55 6.37 -1.06
CA GLY A 54 -6.38 6.85 -0.35
C GLY A 54 -5.41 7.64 -1.21
N ALA A 55 -4.24 7.90 -0.63
CA ALA A 55 -3.10 8.52 -1.28
C ALA A 55 -1.89 7.59 -1.27
N VAL A 56 -1.06 7.71 -2.31
CA VAL A 56 0.21 7.01 -2.43
C VAL A 56 1.33 8.04 -2.37
N TYR A 57 2.28 7.82 -1.48
CA TYR A 57 3.48 8.62 -1.29
C TYR A 57 4.70 7.79 -1.62
N ARG A 58 5.74 8.41 -2.16
CA ARG A 58 6.99 7.76 -2.53
C ARG A 58 8.20 8.49 -2.01
N THR A 59 9.15 7.70 -1.52
CA THR A 59 10.52 8.13 -1.25
C THR A 59 11.47 7.28 -2.08
N ASP A 60 12.23 7.92 -2.95
CA ASP A 60 13.29 7.35 -3.79
C ASP A 60 14.36 8.43 -4.08
N ASP A 61 15.21 8.22 -5.09
CA ASP A 61 16.26 9.16 -5.49
C ASP A 61 15.74 10.47 -6.12
N THR A 62 14.49 10.50 -6.57
CA THR A 62 13.85 11.64 -7.23
C THR A 62 12.66 12.21 -6.45
N HIS A 63 12.15 11.49 -5.45
CA HIS A 63 11.01 11.86 -4.62
C HIS A 63 11.38 11.85 -3.13
N ALA A 64 11.14 12.97 -2.44
CA ALA A 64 11.26 13.06 -0.98
C ALA A 64 9.88 13.00 -0.34
N PHE A 65 9.38 11.80 -0.03
CA PHE A 65 8.02 11.56 0.52
C PHE A 65 6.91 12.30 -0.26
N SER A 66 7.01 12.27 -1.59
CA SER A 66 6.13 13.02 -2.48
C SER A 66 4.85 12.24 -2.77
N ARG A 67 3.71 12.93 -2.85
CA ARG A 67 2.47 12.29 -3.28
C ARG A 67 2.52 12.01 -4.78
N VAL A 68 2.48 10.74 -5.15
CA VAL A 68 2.60 10.28 -6.56
C VAL A 68 1.28 9.77 -7.14
N GLY A 69 0.24 9.60 -6.31
CA GLY A 69 -1.04 9.14 -6.80
C GLY A 69 -2.14 8.97 -5.77
N ALA A 70 -3.18 8.27 -6.20
CA ALA A 70 -4.31 7.86 -5.37
C ALA A 70 -4.35 6.33 -5.29
N ALA A 71 -4.65 5.82 -4.11
CA ALA A 71 -4.91 4.40 -3.90
C ALA A 71 -6.41 4.12 -4.00
N ARG A 72 -6.75 2.97 -4.60
CA ARG A 72 -8.11 2.46 -4.66
C ARG A 72 -8.12 1.00 -4.26
N VAL A 73 -9.06 0.65 -3.40
CA VAL A 73 -9.34 -0.73 -3.02
C VAL A 73 -10.58 -1.18 -3.77
N ARG A 74 -10.42 -2.23 -4.57
CA ARG A 74 -11.51 -2.87 -5.32
C ARG A 74 -11.58 -4.33 -4.90
N ASP A 75 -12.78 -4.80 -4.59
CA ASP A 75 -13.00 -6.18 -4.16
C ASP A 75 -12.09 -6.62 -2.99
N GLY A 76 -11.83 -5.69 -2.06
CA GLY A 76 -10.96 -5.92 -0.92
C GLY A 76 -9.47 -6.00 -1.24
N ARG A 77 -9.06 -5.67 -2.47
CA ARG A 77 -7.66 -5.70 -2.93
C ARG A 77 -7.14 -4.31 -3.25
N LEU A 78 -5.89 -4.08 -2.88
CA LEU A 78 -5.11 -2.89 -3.24
C LEU A 78 -3.99 -3.32 -4.20
N ALA A 79 -3.98 -2.75 -5.40
CA ALA A 79 -2.87 -2.90 -6.35
C ALA A 79 -1.98 -1.65 -6.31
N VAL A 80 -0.66 -1.83 -6.25
CA VAL A 80 0.33 -0.74 -6.21
C VAL A 80 1.54 -1.09 -7.07
N GLU A 81 2.03 -0.11 -7.83
CA GLU A 81 3.32 -0.19 -8.51
C GLU A 81 4.44 0.35 -7.61
N LEU A 82 5.47 -0.48 -7.43
CA LEU A 82 6.59 -0.26 -6.53
C LEU A 82 7.87 -0.18 -7.36
N PRO A 83 8.39 1.01 -7.67
CA PRO A 83 9.68 1.14 -8.34
C PRO A 83 10.78 0.45 -7.53
N GLY A 84 11.84 0.05 -8.23
CA GLY A 84 13.04 -0.44 -7.58
C GLY A 84 13.60 0.60 -6.60
N ARG A 85 14.21 0.10 -5.52
CA ARG A 85 14.91 0.91 -4.50
C ARG A 85 14.05 2.05 -3.93
N SER A 86 12.75 1.80 -3.74
CA SER A 86 11.80 2.82 -3.27
C SER A 86 11.04 2.38 -2.01
N LEU A 87 10.72 3.37 -1.17
CA LEU A 87 9.72 3.26 -0.12
C LEU A 87 8.40 3.87 -0.62
N THR A 88 7.34 3.07 -0.63
CA THR A 88 5.99 3.50 -0.96
C THR A 88 5.11 3.45 0.28
N THR A 89 4.49 4.58 0.63
CA THR A 89 3.52 4.68 1.73
C THR A 89 2.12 4.87 1.18
N VAL A 90 1.22 3.94 1.46
CA VAL A 90 -0.19 4.05 1.10
C VAL A 90 -1.02 4.38 2.32
N VAL A 91 -1.79 5.47 2.25
CA VAL A 91 -2.70 5.91 3.31
C VAL A 91 -4.14 5.78 2.82
N LEU A 92 -4.89 4.83 3.38
CA LEU A 92 -6.29 4.55 3.05
C LEU A 92 -7.22 5.17 4.08
N ARG A 93 -8.35 5.68 3.60
CA ARG A 93 -9.50 6.12 4.40
C ARG A 93 -10.53 5.01 4.55
#